data_AF-A0A4D6DNE8-F1
#
_entry.id   AF-A0A4D6DNE8-F1
#
_cell.length_a   1.000
_cell.length_b   1.000
_cell.length_c   1.000
_cell.angle_alpha   90.00
_cell.angle_beta   90.00
_cell.angle_gamma   90.00
#
_symmetry.space_group_name_H-M   'P 1'
#
loop_
_entity.id
_entity.type
_entity.pdbx_description
1 polymer ?
#
loop_
_entity_poly.entity_id
_entity_poly.type
_entity_poly.pdbx_seq_one_letter_code
_entity_poly.pdbx_strand_id
1 'polypeptide(L)'
;YDPEAGNYATTATFVWTFISIFALWIGIMVVLYVYGQMKLQPVDLFDTQTAGNGHSLTTSDLENGYVRPTQRSTYKFFALAVIVFGLQVLAGIISATDFLRPFGINLNELVPFTVSRSYHTLLQIYWFFMCWVGYTIFFLPRLTKVPSGQKFLINLLFVVAAVVAVGAVGGVYTGQRGWFGDDELSYWFGSQGWEFIELGRFFQLLLLGGFTLWIYIIYRGVKPWLTMKNIWSVPAWLLWGSGVMVLFLFFSVLMTPSDNFAISDYWRWMTVHMWVEVTFEVFTTVIVAYLLVQMGLVTRLMAERVIFLAVMLFF
;
A
#
# COMPACT_ATOMS: atom_id res chain seq x y z
N TYR A 1 -26.55 -16.69 7.58
CA TYR A 1 -27.26 -17.50 8.59
C TYR A 1 -28.73 -17.28 8.35
N ASP A 2 -29.45 -18.34 8.01
CA ASP A 2 -30.88 -18.28 7.69
C ASP A 2 -31.55 -19.60 8.12
N PRO A 3 -32.10 -19.65 9.34
CA PRO A 3 -32.76 -20.83 9.88
C PRO A 3 -33.91 -21.37 9.03
N GLU A 4 -34.66 -20.48 8.38
CA GLU A 4 -35.86 -20.84 7.61
C GLU A 4 -35.48 -21.56 6.30
N ALA A 5 -34.35 -21.17 5.71
CA ALA A 5 -33.75 -21.88 4.58
C ALA A 5 -32.90 -23.10 4.98
N GLY A 6 -32.82 -23.44 6.27
CA GLY A 6 -31.98 -24.52 6.79
C GLY A 6 -30.47 -24.21 6.80
N ASN A 7 -30.08 -22.94 6.65
CA ASN A 7 -28.69 -22.50 6.59
C ASN A 7 -28.10 -22.27 7.99
N TYR A 8 -27.54 -23.34 8.56
CA TYR A 8 -26.75 -23.33 9.78
C TYR A 8 -25.25 -23.48 9.49
N ALA A 9 -24.41 -23.17 10.47
CA ALA A 9 -22.97 -23.40 10.34
C ALA A 9 -22.69 -24.91 10.17
N THR A 10 -21.84 -25.24 9.20
CA THR A 10 -21.49 -26.64 8.91
C THR A 10 -20.55 -27.21 9.98
N THR A 11 -20.51 -28.54 10.12
CA THR A 11 -19.54 -29.21 11.00
C THR A 11 -18.10 -28.81 10.67
N ALA A 12 -17.77 -28.65 9.38
CA ALA A 12 -16.45 -28.22 8.95
C ALA A 12 -16.08 -26.82 9.48
N THR A 13 -17.04 -25.88 9.51
CA THR A 13 -16.84 -24.54 10.07
C THR A 13 -16.40 -24.61 11.54
N PHE A 14 -17.05 -25.44 12.35
CA PHE A 14 -16.67 -25.62 13.75
C PHE A 14 -15.30 -26.28 13.91
N VAL A 15 -15.05 -27.38 13.20
CA VAL A 15 -13.78 -28.12 13.28
C VAL A 15 -12.60 -27.23 12.92
N TRP A 16 -12.66 -26.53 11.78
CA TRP A 16 -11.58 -25.65 11.35
C TRP A 16 -11.39 -24.43 12.25
N THR A 17 -12.46 -23.93 12.88
CA THR A 17 -12.35 -22.85 13.87
C THR A 17 -11.45 -23.29 15.04
N PHE A 18 -11.72 -24.44 15.66
CA PHE A 18 -10.90 -24.93 16.77
C PHE A 18 -9.46 -25.25 16.33
N ILE A 19 -9.30 -25.93 15.19
CA ILE A 19 -7.96 -26.24 14.65
C ILE A 19 -7.16 -24.96 14.42
N SER A 20 -7.77 -23.91 13.83
CA SER A 20 -7.08 -22.65 13.55
C SER A 20 -6.60 -21.94 14.81
N ILE A 21 -7.39 -21.96 15.89
CA ILE A 21 -7.01 -21.36 17.19
C ILE A 21 -5.83 -22.13 17.80
N PHE A 22 -5.87 -23.46 17.81
CA PHE A 22 -4.75 -24.26 18.31
C PHE A 22 -3.49 -24.06 17.47
N ALA A 23 -3.62 -24.02 16.15
CA ALA A 23 -2.51 -23.74 15.23
C ALA A 23 -1.89 -22.35 15.51
N LEU A 24 -2.72 -21.33 15.75
CA LEU A 24 -2.26 -19.99 16.14
C LEU A 24 -1.46 -20.02 17.45
N TRP A 25 -1.96 -20.71 18.47
CA TRP A 25 -1.26 -20.84 19.76
C TRP A 25 0.10 -21.52 19.61
N ILE A 26 0.16 -22.61 18.84
CA ILE A 26 1.43 -23.32 18.55
C ILE A 26 2.36 -22.39 17.77
N GLY A 27 1.85 -21.68 16.77
CA GLY A 27 2.63 -20.71 15.99
C GLY A 27 3.25 -19.62 16.86
N ILE A 28 2.46 -19.01 17.75
CA ILE A 28 2.95 -18.00 18.70
C ILE A 28 4.03 -18.59 19.61
N MET A 29 3.81 -19.78 20.18
CA MET A 29 4.77 -20.45 21.05
C MET A 29 6.11 -20.72 20.32
N VAL A 30 6.06 -21.20 19.08
CA VAL A 30 7.25 -21.46 18.26
C VAL A 30 7.99 -20.16 17.95
N VAL A 31 7.29 -19.11 17.55
CA VAL A 31 7.90 -17.80 17.26
C VAL A 31 8.58 -17.23 18.50
N LEU A 32 7.91 -17.27 19.67
CA LEU A 32 8.48 -16.81 20.93
C LEU A 32 9.69 -17.64 21.37
N TYR A 33 9.65 -18.96 21.17
CA TYR A 33 10.79 -19.84 21.45
C TYR A 33 11.99 -19.50 20.55
N VAL A 34 11.78 -19.37 19.24
CA VAL A 34 12.83 -19.00 18.27
C VAL A 34 13.41 -17.63 18.61
N TYR A 35 12.56 -16.65 18.90
CA TYR A 35 13.00 -15.33 19.35
C TYR A 35 13.83 -15.38 20.63
N GLY A 36 13.43 -16.21 21.60
CA GLY A 36 14.20 -16.47 22.82
C GLY A 36 15.58 -17.06 22.53
N GLN A 37 15.67 -18.05 21.65
CA GLN A 37 16.95 -18.65 21.23
C GLN A 37 17.85 -17.66 20.50
N MET A 38 17.28 -16.75 19.70
CA MET A 38 18.03 -15.70 19.01
C MET A 38 18.74 -14.75 19.99
N LYS A 39 18.15 -14.45 21.15
CA LYS A 39 18.78 -13.63 22.20
C LYS A 39 19.91 -14.32 22.94
N LEU A 40 19.94 -15.65 22.95
CA LEU A 40 20.97 -16.44 23.62
C LEU A 40 22.23 -16.63 22.75
N GLN A 41 22.24 -16.12 21.51
CA GLN A 41 23.41 -16.23 20.64
C GLN A 41 24.59 -15.39 21.14
N PRO A 42 25.85 -15.78 20.84
CA PRO A 42 27.05 -15.07 21.31
C PRO A 42 27.18 -13.63 20.81
N VAL A 43 26.50 -13.31 19.71
CA VAL A 43 26.33 -11.96 19.19
C VAL A 43 24.90 -11.58 19.52
N ASP A 44 24.70 -10.56 20.36
CA ASP A 44 23.36 -10.02 20.57
C ASP A 44 22.87 -9.41 19.25
N LEU A 45 21.89 -10.08 18.66
CA LEU A 45 21.33 -9.76 17.36
C LEU A 45 20.47 -8.50 17.37
N PHE A 46 20.11 -8.05 18.57
CA PHE A 46 19.30 -6.87 18.83
C PHE A 46 20.06 -5.81 19.63
N ASP A 47 21.39 -5.93 19.74
CA ASP A 47 22.20 -4.91 20.39
C ASP A 47 22.11 -3.60 19.61
N THR A 48 21.62 -2.58 20.30
CA THR A 48 21.57 -1.19 19.81
C THR A 48 22.71 -0.35 20.38
N GLN A 49 23.54 -0.87 21.29
CA GLN A 49 24.65 -0.13 21.91
C GLN A 49 25.77 0.18 20.90
N THR A 50 25.88 -0.64 19.86
CA THR A 50 26.77 -0.42 18.72
C THR A 50 26.11 0.36 17.56
N ALA A 51 24.84 0.77 17.71
CA ALA A 51 24.12 1.54 16.69
C ALA A 51 24.53 3.02 16.73
N GLY A 52 25.18 3.47 15.64
CA GLY A 52 25.81 4.79 15.56
C GLY A 52 27.03 4.87 16.46
N ASN A 53 28.04 5.67 16.12
CA ASN A 53 29.18 5.95 17.01
C ASN A 53 28.76 6.80 18.24
N GLY A 54 27.67 6.45 18.92
CA GLY A 54 27.03 7.23 19.99
C GLY A 54 26.25 8.47 19.51
N HIS A 55 26.06 8.64 18.20
CA HIS A 55 25.40 9.83 17.64
C HIS A 55 24.10 9.45 16.93
N SER A 56 22.97 9.78 17.57
CA SER A 56 21.67 9.78 16.89
C SER A 56 21.56 11.05 16.03
N LEU A 57 20.84 10.98 14.90
CA LEU A 57 20.59 12.16 14.08
C LEU A 57 19.84 13.22 14.91
N THR A 58 20.44 14.39 15.09
CA THR A 58 19.79 15.50 15.81
C THR A 58 18.96 16.35 14.85
N THR A 59 18.00 17.11 15.38
CA THR A 59 17.18 18.05 14.58
C THR A 59 18.06 19.02 13.78
N SER A 60 19.15 19.49 14.36
CA SER A 60 20.13 20.38 13.70
C SER A 60 20.85 19.72 12.51
N ASP A 61 21.10 18.41 12.54
CA ASP A 61 21.73 17.71 11.42
C ASP A 61 20.77 17.57 10.22
N LEU A 62 19.48 17.46 10.52
CA LEU A 62 18.43 17.34 9.50
C LEU A 62 18.13 18.69 8.83
N GLU A 63 18.10 19.78 9.60
CA GLU A 63 17.81 21.14 9.12
C GLU A 63 18.93 21.70 8.23
N ASN A 64 20.18 21.31 8.49
CA ASN A 64 21.33 21.71 7.68
C ASN A 64 21.51 20.87 6.40
N GLY A 65 20.63 19.89 6.16
CA GLY A 65 20.69 19.00 5.01
C GLY A 65 20.28 19.66 3.68
N TYR A 66 21.13 19.55 2.65
CA TYR A 66 20.76 20.01 1.30
C TYR A 66 19.63 19.17 0.69
N VAL A 67 18.46 19.79 0.47
CA VAL A 67 17.33 19.15 -0.21
C VAL A 67 17.54 19.17 -1.73
N ARG A 68 17.70 17.98 -2.32
CA ARG A 68 17.94 17.86 -3.77
C ARG A 68 16.66 18.20 -4.57
N PRO A 69 16.78 18.68 -5.82
CA PRO A 69 15.62 18.98 -6.66
C PRO A 69 14.67 17.79 -6.91
N THR A 70 15.19 16.56 -6.92
CA THR A 70 14.38 15.34 -7.02
C THR A 70 13.56 15.08 -5.76
N GLN A 71 14.12 15.36 -4.58
CA GLN A 71 13.42 15.27 -3.30
C GLN A 71 12.33 16.34 -3.20
N ARG A 72 12.63 17.58 -3.58
CA ARG A 72 11.63 18.66 -3.61
C ARG A 72 10.47 18.36 -4.57
N SER A 73 10.71 17.58 -5.63
CA SER A 73 9.65 17.18 -6.56
C SER A 73 8.63 16.23 -5.94
N THR A 74 8.97 15.53 -4.85
CA THR A 74 8.04 14.61 -4.18
C THR A 74 7.01 15.32 -3.30
N TYR A 75 7.22 16.59 -2.95
CA TYR A 75 6.28 17.38 -2.14
C TYR A 75 4.88 17.46 -2.76
N LYS A 76 4.80 17.43 -4.10
CA LYS A 76 3.53 17.41 -4.81
C LYS A 76 2.71 16.14 -4.51
N PHE A 77 3.35 15.00 -4.32
CA PHE A 77 2.67 13.74 -3.96
C PHE A 77 2.08 13.83 -2.55
N PHE A 78 2.83 14.38 -1.58
CA PHE A 78 2.33 14.60 -0.23
C PHE A 78 1.19 15.63 -0.20
N ALA A 79 1.30 16.73 -0.96
CA ALA A 79 0.23 17.70 -1.09
C ALA A 79 -1.05 17.08 -1.68
N LEU A 80 -0.91 16.28 -2.75
CA LEU A 80 -2.03 15.52 -3.32
C LEU A 80 -2.62 14.56 -2.29
N ALA A 81 -1.79 13.83 -1.54
CA ALA A 81 -2.25 12.92 -0.50
C ALA A 81 -3.06 13.63 0.58
N VAL A 82 -2.63 14.80 1.06
CA VAL A 82 -3.39 15.58 2.06
C VAL A 82 -4.75 16.02 1.52
N ILE A 83 -4.83 16.48 0.26
CA ILE A 83 -6.09 16.86 -0.38
C ILE A 83 -7.03 15.65 -0.47
N VAL A 84 -6.52 14.53 -0.97
CA VAL A 84 -7.31 13.30 -1.15
C VAL A 84 -7.74 12.70 0.20
N PHE A 85 -6.88 12.78 1.22
CA PHE A 85 -7.21 12.41 2.60
C PHE A 85 -8.37 13.27 3.14
N GLY A 86 -8.33 14.58 2.92
CA GLY A 86 -9.44 15.47 3.28
C GLY A 86 -10.76 15.06 2.61
N LEU A 87 -10.72 14.75 1.31
CA LEU A 87 -11.89 14.26 0.57
C LEU A 87 -12.39 12.91 1.11
N GLN A 88 -11.48 12.00 1.49
CA GLN A 88 -11.80 10.70 2.07
C GLN A 88 -12.53 10.82 3.42
N VAL A 89 -12.05 11.71 4.29
CA VAL A 89 -12.68 11.99 5.59
C VAL A 89 -14.07 12.61 5.39
N LEU A 90 -14.20 13.59 4.48
CA LEU A 90 -15.49 14.18 4.14
C LEU A 90 -16.48 13.14 3.61
N ALA A 91 -16.04 12.24 2.73
CA ALA A 91 -16.88 11.16 2.22
C ALA A 91 -17.34 10.20 3.34
N GLY A 92 -16.49 9.94 4.33
CA GLY A 92 -16.85 9.18 5.54
C GLY A 92 -17.90 9.88 6.39
N ILE A 93 -17.75 11.20 6.61
CA ILE A 93 -18.71 12.02 7.35
C ILE A 93 -20.07 12.03 6.62
N ILE A 94 -20.09 12.20 5.30
CA ILE A 94 -21.31 12.17 4.49
C ILE A 94 -22.00 10.80 4.63
N SER A 95 -21.24 9.71 4.52
CA SER A 95 -21.77 8.34 4.65
C SER A 95 -22.39 8.08 6.03
N ALA A 96 -21.72 8.51 7.11
CA ALA A 96 -22.25 8.38 8.47
C ALA A 96 -23.50 9.27 8.70
N THR A 97 -23.51 10.45 8.10
CA THR A 97 -24.63 11.40 8.17
C THR A 97 -25.89 10.84 7.51
N ASP A 98 -25.76 10.08 6.41
CA ASP A 98 -26.91 9.47 5.72
C ASP A 98 -27.65 8.43 6.58
N PHE A 99 -26.93 7.74 7.49
CA PHE A 99 -27.52 6.82 8.47
C PHE A 99 -28.20 7.52 9.64
N LEU A 100 -27.60 8.61 10.16
CA LEU A 100 -28.12 9.33 11.34
C LEU A 100 -29.18 10.38 10.98
N ARG A 101 -29.11 10.96 9.78
CA ARG A 101 -29.96 12.04 9.25
C ARG A 101 -30.17 13.20 10.24
N PRO A 102 -29.08 13.84 10.72
CA PRO A 102 -29.19 14.96 11.63
C PRO A 102 -30.03 16.07 10.99
N PHE A 103 -31.00 16.60 11.73
CA PHE A 103 -31.91 17.66 11.28
C PHE A 103 -32.76 17.32 10.04
N GLY A 104 -32.85 16.04 9.65
CA GLY A 104 -33.63 15.60 8.48
C GLY A 104 -33.01 15.96 7.13
N ILE A 105 -31.74 16.38 7.10
CA ILE A 105 -31.04 16.74 5.85
C ILE A 105 -30.74 15.45 5.06
N ASN A 106 -31.18 15.40 3.80
CA ASN A 106 -30.89 14.30 2.89
C ASN A 106 -29.77 14.72 1.91
N LEU A 107 -28.58 14.15 2.09
CA LEU A 107 -27.41 14.44 1.22
C LEU A 107 -27.37 13.53 -0.03
N ASN A 108 -28.24 12.52 -0.10
CA ASN A 108 -28.23 11.49 -1.15
C ASN A 108 -28.51 12.06 -2.54
N GLU A 109 -29.26 13.17 -2.64
CA GLU A 109 -29.52 13.85 -3.91
C GLU A 109 -28.24 14.38 -4.56
N LEU A 110 -27.30 14.87 -3.73
CA LEU A 110 -26.02 15.44 -4.17
C LEU A 110 -24.94 14.34 -4.30
N VAL A 111 -24.73 13.57 -3.23
CA VAL A 111 -23.78 12.47 -3.15
C VAL A 111 -24.50 11.24 -2.60
N PRO A 112 -24.90 10.29 -3.46
CA PRO A 112 -25.51 9.05 -3.01
C PRO A 112 -24.59 8.27 -2.09
N PHE A 113 -25.18 7.48 -1.18
CA PHE A 113 -24.43 6.64 -0.26
C PHE A 113 -23.42 5.70 -0.97
N THR A 114 -23.78 5.17 -2.13
CA THR A 114 -22.88 4.32 -2.93
C THR A 114 -21.62 5.08 -3.32
N VAL A 115 -21.76 6.34 -3.72
CA VAL A 115 -20.64 7.20 -4.13
C VAL A 115 -19.80 7.60 -2.92
N SER A 116 -20.44 8.05 -1.84
CA SER A 116 -19.71 8.46 -0.63
C SER A 116 -18.94 7.29 -0.02
N ARG A 117 -19.53 6.08 -0.01
CA ARG A 117 -18.85 4.85 0.41
C ARG A 117 -17.65 4.57 -0.49
N SER A 118 -17.83 4.56 -1.81
CA SER A 118 -16.74 4.28 -2.75
C SER A 118 -15.62 5.32 -2.68
N TYR A 119 -15.93 6.59 -2.48
CA TYR A 119 -14.91 7.61 -2.20
C TYR A 119 -14.18 7.32 -0.90
N HIS A 120 -14.89 6.95 0.15
CA HIS A 120 -14.26 6.67 1.44
C HIS A 120 -13.27 5.51 1.37
N THR A 121 -13.62 4.41 0.69
CA THR A 121 -12.76 3.22 0.55
C THR A 121 -11.63 3.44 -0.46
N LEU A 122 -11.95 3.93 -1.67
CA LEU A 122 -10.97 4.09 -2.75
C LEU A 122 -9.94 5.18 -2.44
N LEU A 123 -10.38 6.34 -1.94
CA LEU A 123 -9.47 7.44 -1.63
C LEU A 123 -8.58 7.10 -0.44
N GLN A 124 -9.05 6.28 0.51
CA GLN A 124 -8.25 5.78 1.64
C GLN A 124 -7.01 5.03 1.14
N ILE A 125 -7.20 4.13 0.19
CA ILE A 125 -6.10 3.41 -0.47
C ILE A 125 -5.22 4.41 -1.23
N TYR A 126 -5.84 5.30 -2.02
CA TYR A 126 -5.11 6.18 -2.91
C TYR A 126 -4.14 7.15 -2.19
N TRP A 127 -4.61 7.95 -1.22
CA TRP A 127 -3.74 8.92 -0.54
C TRP A 127 -2.61 8.23 0.21
N PHE A 128 -2.91 7.07 0.78
CA PHE A 128 -1.96 6.25 1.51
C PHE A 128 -0.80 5.84 0.62
N PHE A 129 -1.08 5.29 -0.57
CA PHE A 129 -0.03 4.93 -1.53
C PHE A 129 0.73 6.14 -2.08
N MET A 130 0.08 7.30 -2.24
CA MET A 130 0.77 8.53 -2.66
C MET A 130 1.84 8.96 -1.65
N CYS A 131 1.59 8.80 -0.35
CA CYS A 131 2.59 9.04 0.69
C CYS A 131 3.81 8.11 0.54
N TRP A 132 3.59 6.81 0.33
CA TRP A 132 4.67 5.83 0.19
C TRP A 132 5.47 5.99 -1.10
N VAL A 133 4.80 6.29 -2.21
CA VAL A 133 5.45 6.63 -3.49
C VAL A 133 6.30 7.89 -3.31
N GLY A 134 5.74 8.94 -2.71
CA GLY A 134 6.47 10.18 -2.44
C GLY A 134 7.67 9.96 -1.53
N TYR A 135 7.49 9.16 -0.48
CA TYR A 135 8.53 8.85 0.50
C TYR A 135 9.69 8.05 -0.09
N THR A 136 9.41 6.95 -0.81
CA THR A 136 10.45 6.11 -1.44
C THR A 136 11.30 6.89 -2.44
N ILE A 137 10.69 7.78 -3.22
CA ILE A 137 11.42 8.65 -4.15
C ILE A 137 12.22 9.72 -3.41
N PHE A 138 11.67 10.30 -2.33
CA PHE A 138 12.37 11.29 -1.50
C PHE A 138 13.63 10.70 -0.87
N PHE A 139 13.55 9.43 -0.54
CA PHE A 139 14.61 8.65 0.06
C PHE A 139 15.73 8.28 -0.93
N LEU A 140 15.37 7.92 -2.17
CA LEU A 140 16.28 7.34 -3.17
C LEU A 140 17.66 8.05 -3.34
N PRO A 141 17.74 9.40 -3.34
CA PRO A 141 19.02 10.11 -3.49
C PRO A 141 20.01 9.98 -2.31
N ARG A 142 19.56 9.43 -1.17
CA ARG A 142 20.43 9.11 -0.04
C ARG A 142 21.16 7.78 -0.23
N LEU A 143 20.60 6.86 -1.02
CA LEU A 143 21.25 5.58 -1.31
C LEU A 143 22.32 5.70 -2.39
N THR A 144 22.00 6.43 -3.46
CA THR A 144 22.80 6.43 -4.68
C THR A 144 22.79 7.79 -5.35
N LYS A 145 23.79 8.02 -6.21
CA LYS A 145 23.83 9.20 -7.06
C LYS A 145 22.60 9.23 -7.96
N VAL A 146 21.93 10.38 -7.99
CA VAL A 146 20.71 10.60 -8.80
C VAL A 146 21.00 10.33 -10.29
N PRO A 147 20.26 9.40 -10.93
CA PRO A 147 20.38 9.16 -12.37
C PRO A 147 19.93 10.36 -13.22
N SER A 148 20.44 10.47 -14.45
CA SER A 148 19.98 11.49 -15.40
C SER A 148 18.50 11.31 -15.74
N GLY A 149 17.77 12.42 -15.90
CA GLY A 149 16.34 12.42 -16.22
C GLY A 149 15.41 11.97 -15.08
N GLN A 150 15.91 11.68 -13.87
CA GLN A 150 15.07 11.21 -12.76
C GLN A 150 13.96 12.22 -12.40
N LYS A 151 14.27 13.52 -12.43
CA LYS A 151 13.28 14.59 -12.18
C LYS A 151 12.12 14.55 -13.18
N PHE A 152 12.38 14.25 -14.45
CA PHE A 152 11.32 14.15 -15.45
C PHE A 152 10.39 12.99 -15.15
N LEU A 153 10.95 11.80 -14.86
CA LEU A 153 10.15 10.62 -14.53
C LEU A 153 9.28 10.81 -13.28
N ILE A 154 9.82 11.49 -12.26
CA ILE A 154 9.06 11.81 -11.03
C ILE A 154 7.87 12.74 -11.34
N ASN A 155 8.07 13.75 -12.20
CA ASN A 155 6.97 14.64 -12.59
C ASN A 155 5.96 13.94 -13.51
N LEU A 156 6.42 13.06 -14.41
CA LEU A 156 5.54 12.24 -15.23
C LEU A 156 4.67 11.33 -14.35
N LEU A 157 5.27 10.66 -13.37
CA LEU A 157 4.55 9.83 -12.40
C LEU A 157 3.52 10.66 -11.62
N PHE A 158 3.86 11.89 -11.23
CA PHE A 158 2.91 12.78 -10.57
C PHE A 158 1.74 13.16 -11.46
N VAL A 159 1.97 13.44 -12.75
CA VAL A 159 0.90 13.74 -13.72
C VAL A 159 -0.02 12.53 -13.87
N VAL A 160 0.55 11.33 -14.04
CA VAL A 160 -0.21 10.07 -14.09
C VAL A 160 -1.06 9.90 -12.84
N ALA A 161 -0.47 10.08 -11.66
CA ALA A 161 -1.20 10.03 -10.40
C ALA A 161 -2.35 11.04 -10.37
N ALA A 162 -2.10 12.32 -10.66
CA ALA A 162 -3.13 13.36 -10.65
C ALA A 162 -4.28 13.05 -11.63
N VAL A 163 -3.99 12.55 -12.84
CA VAL A 163 -5.01 12.12 -13.80
C VAL A 163 -5.84 10.96 -13.24
N VAL A 164 -5.21 9.98 -12.59
CA VAL A 164 -5.93 8.88 -11.93
C VAL A 164 -6.78 9.39 -10.77
N ALA A 165 -6.31 10.35 -9.97
CA ALA A 165 -7.10 10.91 -8.86
C ALA A 165 -8.36 11.62 -9.37
N VAL A 166 -8.22 12.44 -10.42
CA VAL A 166 -9.36 13.12 -11.05
C VAL A 166 -10.30 12.12 -11.71
N GLY A 167 -9.75 11.10 -12.38
CA GLY A 167 -10.51 9.99 -12.96
C GLY A 167 -11.26 9.17 -11.91
N ALA A 168 -10.66 8.95 -10.74
CA ALA A 168 -11.29 8.25 -9.63
C ALA A 168 -12.50 9.02 -9.10
N VAL A 169 -12.32 10.31 -8.82
CA VAL A 169 -13.41 11.14 -8.29
C VAL A 169 -14.50 11.32 -9.35
N GLY A 170 -14.14 11.76 -10.56
CA GLY A 170 -15.10 12.04 -11.62
C GLY A 170 -15.75 10.77 -12.19
N GLY A 171 -14.96 9.74 -12.47
CA GLY A 171 -15.43 8.48 -13.05
C GLY A 171 -16.36 7.72 -12.10
N VAL A 172 -16.00 7.57 -10.84
CA VAL A 172 -16.87 6.87 -9.87
C VAL A 172 -18.20 7.61 -9.68
N TYR A 173 -18.17 8.95 -9.61
CA TYR A 173 -19.40 9.76 -9.51
C TYR A 173 -20.32 9.55 -10.70
N THR A 174 -19.78 9.75 -11.91
CA THR A 174 -20.55 9.70 -13.16
C THR A 174 -21.00 8.28 -13.50
N GLY A 175 -20.18 7.28 -13.19
CA GLY A 175 -20.50 5.86 -13.32
C GLY A 175 -21.66 5.45 -12.44
N GLN A 176 -21.59 5.73 -11.13
CA GLN A 176 -22.61 5.31 -10.19
C GLN A 176 -23.90 6.13 -10.26
N ARG A 177 -23.85 7.36 -10.79
CA ARG A 177 -25.05 8.16 -11.11
C ARG A 177 -25.73 7.72 -12.41
N GLY A 178 -25.13 6.80 -13.17
CA GLY A 178 -25.66 6.31 -14.44
C GLY A 178 -25.59 7.33 -15.58
N TRP A 179 -24.70 8.32 -15.50
CA TRP A 179 -24.62 9.40 -16.49
C TRP A 179 -23.98 8.99 -17.83
N PHE A 180 -23.27 7.86 -17.87
CA PHE A 180 -22.66 7.36 -19.10
C PHE A 180 -23.66 6.76 -20.10
N GLY A 181 -24.83 6.31 -19.65
CA GLY A 181 -25.89 5.73 -20.50
C GLY A 181 -25.55 4.39 -21.18
N ASP A 182 -24.27 4.00 -21.22
CA ASP A 182 -23.73 2.79 -21.80
C ASP A 182 -22.82 2.07 -20.80
N ASP A 183 -23.02 0.75 -20.67
CA ASP A 183 -22.32 -0.10 -19.71
C ASP A 183 -20.84 -0.24 -20.04
N GLU A 184 -20.47 -0.21 -21.33
CA GLU A 184 -19.06 -0.27 -21.73
C GLU A 184 -18.30 1.00 -21.32
N LEU A 185 -18.88 2.18 -21.58
CA LEU A 185 -18.30 3.46 -21.14
C LEU A 185 -18.19 3.56 -19.62
N SER A 186 -19.20 3.07 -18.89
CA SER A 186 -19.19 3.02 -17.43
C SER A 186 -18.09 2.08 -16.90
N TYR A 187 -17.88 0.93 -17.54
CA TYR A 187 -16.80 0.02 -17.16
C TYR A 187 -15.40 0.61 -17.38
N TRP A 188 -15.19 1.31 -18.50
CA TRP A 188 -13.88 1.88 -18.85
C TRP A 188 -13.54 3.17 -18.09
N PHE A 189 -14.48 4.11 -18.01
CA PHE A 189 -14.24 5.46 -17.47
C PHE A 189 -15.06 5.77 -16.20
N GLY A 190 -16.03 4.93 -15.87
CA GLY A 190 -16.90 5.11 -14.72
C GLY A 190 -16.46 4.30 -13.50
N SER A 191 -17.33 3.37 -13.09
CA SER A 191 -17.14 2.52 -11.91
C SER A 191 -17.29 1.05 -12.26
N GLN A 192 -16.34 0.20 -11.86
CA GLN A 192 -16.42 -1.25 -12.04
C GLN A 192 -17.36 -1.94 -11.05
N GLY A 193 -17.78 -1.25 -9.98
CA GLY A 193 -18.78 -1.76 -9.03
C GLY A 193 -18.25 -2.77 -7.99
N TRP A 194 -16.95 -3.05 -7.97
CA TRP A 194 -16.31 -3.91 -6.97
C TRP A 194 -15.73 -3.08 -5.84
N GLU A 195 -16.04 -3.45 -4.60
CA GLU A 195 -15.43 -2.79 -3.44
C GLU A 195 -13.90 -2.91 -3.46
N PHE A 196 -13.23 -1.78 -3.19
CA PHE A 196 -11.78 -1.54 -3.29
C PHE A 196 -11.21 -1.46 -4.72
N ILE A 197 -11.98 -1.88 -5.73
CA ILE A 197 -11.60 -1.82 -7.16
C ILE A 197 -12.73 -1.14 -7.92
N GLU A 198 -13.14 0.04 -7.44
CA GLU A 198 -14.24 0.80 -8.03
C GLU A 198 -13.80 1.60 -9.26
N LEU A 199 -12.50 1.88 -9.37
CA LEU A 199 -11.92 2.72 -10.41
C LEU A 199 -12.23 2.17 -11.82
N GLY A 200 -12.66 2.99 -12.77
CA GLY A 200 -12.86 2.56 -14.17
C GLY A 200 -11.59 1.90 -14.77
N ARG A 201 -11.79 0.95 -15.68
CA ARG A 201 -10.72 0.09 -16.22
C ARG A 201 -9.56 0.87 -16.84
N PHE A 202 -9.83 1.98 -17.52
CA PHE A 202 -8.80 2.84 -18.10
C PHE A 202 -7.89 3.43 -17.01
N PHE A 203 -8.50 3.98 -15.96
CA PHE A 203 -7.78 4.58 -14.85
C PHE A 203 -7.05 3.53 -14.00
N GLN A 204 -7.60 2.32 -13.88
CA GLN A 204 -6.90 1.18 -13.26
C GLN A 204 -5.63 0.81 -14.03
N LEU A 205 -5.71 0.66 -15.36
CA LEU A 205 -4.53 0.38 -16.18
C LEU A 205 -3.51 1.52 -16.13
N LEU A 206 -3.97 2.77 -16.10
CA LEU A 206 -3.11 3.94 -15.93
C LEU A 206 -2.42 3.96 -14.56
N LEU A 207 -3.12 3.56 -13.49
CA LEU A 207 -2.56 3.39 -12.15
C LEU A 207 -1.48 2.29 -12.14
N LEU A 208 -1.74 1.13 -12.75
CA LEU A 208 -0.76 0.05 -12.88
C LEU A 208 0.49 0.47 -13.66
N GLY A 209 0.30 1.22 -14.75
CA GLY A 209 1.38 1.85 -15.51
C GLY A 209 2.18 2.85 -14.66
N GLY A 210 1.50 3.64 -13.82
CA GLY A 210 2.12 4.52 -12.84
C GLY A 210 2.97 3.77 -11.83
N PHE A 211 2.47 2.68 -11.25
CA PHE A 211 3.22 1.84 -10.31
C PHE A 211 4.41 1.14 -10.98
N THR A 212 4.28 0.73 -12.23
CA THR A 212 5.40 0.18 -13.00
C THR A 212 6.48 1.24 -13.26
N LEU A 213 6.07 2.46 -13.62
CA LEU A 213 6.99 3.61 -13.73
C LEU A 213 7.67 3.90 -12.38
N TRP A 214 6.94 3.79 -11.27
CA TRP A 214 7.50 3.96 -9.93
C TRP A 214 8.57 2.91 -9.60
N ILE A 215 8.34 1.62 -9.88
CA ILE A 215 9.38 0.59 -9.76
C ILE A 215 10.57 0.92 -10.64
N TYR A 216 10.34 1.35 -11.87
CA TYR A 216 11.42 1.72 -12.77
C TYR A 216 12.27 2.86 -12.20
N ILE A 217 11.65 3.87 -11.59
CA ILE A 217 12.33 4.98 -10.89
C ILE A 217 13.20 4.43 -9.74
N ILE A 218 12.67 3.52 -8.91
CA ILE A 218 13.42 2.87 -7.82
C ILE A 218 14.58 2.06 -8.39
N TYR A 219 14.33 1.20 -9.38
CA TYR A 219 15.33 0.38 -10.05
C TYR A 219 16.49 1.21 -10.56
N ARG A 220 16.23 2.33 -11.25
CA ARG A 220 17.31 3.21 -11.73
C ARG A 220 18.17 3.78 -10.60
N GLY A 221 17.56 4.08 -9.45
CA GLY A 221 18.27 4.51 -8.26
C GLY A 221 19.10 3.38 -7.64
N VAL A 222 18.52 2.20 -7.45
CA VAL A 222 19.15 1.10 -6.71
C VAL A 222 20.12 0.28 -7.58
N LYS A 223 19.99 0.29 -8.91
CA LYS A 223 20.80 -0.49 -9.87
C LYS A 223 22.32 -0.44 -9.61
N PRO A 224 22.96 0.74 -9.38
CA PRO A 224 24.41 0.80 -9.15
C PRO A 224 24.85 0.09 -7.86
N TRP A 225 23.91 -0.10 -6.93
CA TRP A 225 24.15 -0.68 -5.62
C TRP A 225 23.95 -2.21 -5.62
N LEU A 226 23.15 -2.74 -6.56
CA LEU A 226 22.90 -4.17 -6.72
C LEU A 226 24.15 -4.91 -7.24
N THR A 227 24.78 -5.66 -6.35
CA THR A 227 25.87 -6.60 -6.68
C THR A 227 25.57 -7.95 -6.04
N MET A 228 26.18 -9.04 -6.54
CA MET A 228 25.93 -10.41 -6.04
C MET A 228 26.08 -10.56 -4.51
N LYS A 229 26.95 -9.77 -3.89
CA LYS A 229 27.18 -9.79 -2.43
C LYS A 229 26.08 -9.09 -1.63
N ASN A 230 25.26 -8.27 -2.28
CA ASN A 230 24.41 -7.26 -1.67
C ASN A 230 22.93 -7.40 -2.08
N ILE A 231 22.59 -8.41 -2.88
CA ILE A 231 21.23 -8.64 -3.43
C ILE A 231 20.12 -8.80 -2.37
N TRP A 232 20.48 -9.04 -1.11
CA TRP A 232 19.57 -9.28 0.02
C TRP A 232 19.61 -8.19 1.11
N SER A 233 20.21 -7.07 0.78
CA SER A 233 20.25 -5.91 1.67
C SER A 233 18.96 -5.11 1.68
N VAL A 234 18.90 -4.12 2.56
CA VAL A 234 17.77 -3.19 2.69
C VAL A 234 17.38 -2.50 1.36
N PRO A 235 18.29 -1.90 0.56
CA PRO A 235 17.92 -1.30 -0.73
C PRO A 235 17.40 -2.32 -1.76
N ALA A 236 17.95 -3.54 -1.75
CA ALA A 236 17.50 -4.58 -2.65
C ALA A 236 16.11 -5.09 -2.26
N TRP A 237 15.86 -5.30 -0.96
CA TRP A 237 14.54 -5.62 -0.41
C TRP A 237 13.50 -4.56 -0.73
N LEU A 238 13.87 -3.28 -0.74
CA LEU A 238 12.95 -2.24 -1.20
C LEU A 238 12.54 -2.45 -2.65
N LEU A 239 13.48 -2.78 -3.55
CA LEU A 239 13.17 -3.05 -4.95
C LEU A 239 12.33 -4.32 -5.10
N TRP A 240 12.71 -5.42 -4.46
CA TRP A 240 11.98 -6.70 -4.54
C TRP A 240 10.58 -6.59 -3.95
N GLY A 241 10.45 -6.02 -2.76
CA GLY A 241 9.16 -5.79 -2.10
C GLY A 241 8.26 -4.89 -2.92
N SER A 242 8.79 -3.78 -3.46
CA SER A 242 8.02 -2.90 -4.37
C SER A 242 7.62 -3.64 -5.65
N GLY A 243 8.50 -4.46 -6.22
CA GLY A 243 8.26 -5.26 -7.42
C GLY A 243 7.13 -6.27 -7.23
N VAL A 244 7.20 -7.06 -6.15
CA VAL A 244 6.18 -8.04 -5.78
C VAL A 244 4.85 -7.35 -5.47
N MET A 245 4.87 -6.24 -4.74
CA MET A 245 3.68 -5.43 -4.45
C MET A 245 2.93 -5.03 -5.73
N VAL A 246 3.64 -4.50 -6.74
CA VAL A 246 2.99 -4.12 -8.00
C VAL A 246 2.58 -5.34 -8.83
N LEU A 247 3.31 -6.46 -8.75
CA LEU A 247 2.92 -7.70 -9.41
C LEU A 247 1.54 -8.18 -8.93
N PHE A 248 1.29 -8.16 -7.61
CA PHE A 248 -0.03 -8.55 -7.06
C PHE A 248 -1.16 -7.62 -7.52
N LEU A 249 -0.87 -6.32 -7.74
CA LEU A 249 -1.87 -5.40 -8.30
C LEU A 249 -2.36 -5.81 -9.70
N PHE A 250 -1.52 -6.46 -10.52
CA PHE A 250 -1.93 -6.89 -11.86
C PHE A 250 -2.99 -8.00 -11.86
N PHE A 251 -3.19 -8.72 -10.75
CA PHE A 251 -4.26 -9.72 -10.66
C PHE A 251 -5.66 -9.13 -10.81
N SER A 252 -5.83 -7.84 -10.47
CA SER A 252 -7.10 -7.13 -10.69
C SER A 252 -7.50 -7.00 -12.17
N VAL A 253 -6.56 -7.16 -13.10
CA VAL A 253 -6.84 -7.14 -14.55
C VAL A 253 -7.53 -8.44 -15.00
N LEU A 254 -7.40 -9.52 -14.24
CA LEU A 254 -8.04 -10.81 -14.54
C LEU A 254 -9.55 -10.82 -14.22
N MET A 255 -10.05 -9.79 -13.52
CA MET A 255 -11.47 -9.62 -13.25
C MET A 255 -12.15 -8.98 -14.45
N THR A 256 -13.18 -9.62 -14.99
CA THR A 256 -14.03 -9.04 -16.04
C THR A 256 -15.52 -9.08 -15.65
N PRO A 257 -16.36 -8.20 -16.22
CA PRO A 257 -17.80 -8.20 -15.95
C PRO A 257 -18.52 -9.50 -16.35
N SER A 258 -17.96 -10.27 -17.29
CA SER A 258 -18.54 -11.52 -17.78
C SER A 258 -18.21 -12.75 -16.93
N ASP A 259 -17.27 -12.64 -15.98
CA ASP A 259 -16.82 -13.77 -15.18
C ASP A 259 -17.84 -14.17 -14.10
N ASN A 260 -17.75 -15.41 -13.63
CA ASN A 260 -18.50 -15.84 -12.47
C ASN A 260 -18.11 -15.01 -11.24
N PHE A 261 -19.10 -14.61 -10.43
CA PHE A 261 -18.87 -13.80 -9.22
C PHE A 261 -17.78 -14.37 -8.32
N ALA A 262 -17.76 -15.69 -8.08
CA ALA A 262 -16.77 -16.32 -7.20
C ALA A 262 -15.33 -16.24 -7.77
N ILE A 263 -15.18 -16.27 -9.09
CA ILE A 263 -13.87 -16.13 -9.76
C ILE A 263 -13.41 -14.67 -9.66
N SER A 264 -14.30 -13.71 -9.92
CA SER A 264 -13.99 -12.30 -9.77
C SER A 264 -13.67 -11.93 -8.33
N ASP A 265 -14.40 -12.48 -7.36
CA ASP A 265 -14.13 -12.26 -5.93
C ASP A 265 -12.81 -12.89 -5.47
N TYR A 266 -12.45 -14.06 -6.01
CA TYR A 266 -11.13 -14.66 -5.81
C TYR A 266 -10.02 -13.72 -6.29
N TRP A 267 -10.08 -13.22 -7.53
CA TRP A 267 -9.07 -12.29 -8.04
C TRP A 267 -9.08 -10.93 -7.32
N ARG A 268 -10.24 -10.48 -6.86
CA ARG A 268 -10.39 -9.28 -6.04
C ARG A 268 -9.61 -9.42 -4.74
N TRP A 269 -9.79 -10.50 -4.00
CA TRP A 269 -9.05 -10.73 -2.75
C TRP A 269 -7.59 -11.08 -2.97
N MET A 270 -7.25 -11.77 -4.05
CA MET A 270 -5.85 -11.93 -4.49
C MET A 270 -5.18 -10.59 -4.76
N THR A 271 -5.94 -9.58 -5.19
CA THR A 271 -5.44 -8.21 -5.25
C THR A 271 -5.44 -7.59 -3.86
N VAL A 272 -6.61 -7.34 -3.26
CA VAL A 272 -6.74 -6.58 -2.01
C VAL A 272 -5.91 -7.15 -0.86
N HIS A 273 -6.08 -8.43 -0.52
CA HIS A 273 -5.43 -9.03 0.64
C HIS A 273 -3.93 -9.24 0.41
N MET A 274 -3.54 -9.88 -0.71
CA MET A 274 -2.11 -10.13 -0.95
C MET A 274 -1.33 -8.83 -1.20
N TRP A 275 -1.91 -7.87 -1.91
CA TRP A 275 -1.26 -6.58 -2.13
C TRP A 275 -1.19 -5.73 -0.87
N VAL A 276 -2.33 -5.44 -0.22
CA VAL A 276 -2.39 -4.45 0.87
C VAL A 276 -1.93 -5.02 2.20
N GLU A 277 -2.22 -6.29 2.50
CA GLU A 277 -1.86 -6.86 3.80
C GLU A 277 -0.48 -7.52 3.71
N VAL A 278 -0.29 -8.47 2.80
CA VAL A 278 0.96 -9.27 2.76
C VAL A 278 2.17 -8.47 2.27
N THR A 279 2.10 -7.82 1.10
CA THR A 279 3.30 -7.17 0.54
C THR A 279 3.65 -5.84 1.23
N PHE A 280 2.63 -5.13 1.70
CA PHE A 280 2.79 -3.79 2.24
C PHE A 280 3.40 -3.81 3.65
N GLU A 281 3.08 -4.82 4.48
CA GLU A 281 3.69 -5.01 5.81
C GLU A 281 5.21 -5.21 5.69
N VAL A 282 5.65 -6.02 4.73
CA VAL A 282 7.08 -6.21 4.44
C VAL A 282 7.71 -4.92 3.93
N PHE A 283 7.07 -4.22 2.98
CA PHE A 283 7.57 -2.96 2.45
C PHE A 283 7.73 -1.88 3.54
N THR A 284 6.74 -1.75 4.43
CA THR A 284 6.79 -0.82 5.57
C THR A 284 7.89 -1.20 6.54
N THR A 285 8.03 -2.49 6.86
CA THR A 285 9.09 -3.01 7.73
C THR A 285 10.47 -2.64 7.19
N VAL A 286 10.70 -2.80 5.88
CA VAL A 286 11.96 -2.44 5.20
C VAL A 286 12.24 -0.94 5.32
N ILE A 287 11.24 -0.09 5.06
CA ILE A 287 11.39 1.37 5.12
C ILE A 287 11.65 1.86 6.54
N VAL A 288 10.88 1.37 7.52
CA VAL A 288 11.03 1.76 8.93
C VAL A 288 12.38 1.29 9.45
N ALA A 289 12.76 0.04 9.20
CA ALA A 289 14.08 -0.48 9.57
C ALA A 289 15.20 0.37 8.95
N TYR A 290 15.06 0.75 7.67
CA TYR A 290 16.01 1.64 7.02
C TYR A 290 16.10 3.02 7.69
N LEU A 291 14.97 3.64 8.01
CA LEU A 291 14.91 4.92 8.70
C LEU A 291 15.63 4.87 10.05
N LEU A 292 15.38 3.82 10.82
CA LEU A 292 16.01 3.61 12.12
C LEU A 292 17.52 3.42 11.97
N VAL A 293 17.99 2.71 10.93
CA VAL A 293 19.43 2.57 10.64
C VAL A 293 20.05 3.92 10.28
N GLN A 294 19.39 4.73 9.45
CA GLN A 294 19.90 6.05 9.08
C GLN A 294 19.95 7.01 10.27
N MET A 295 18.99 6.93 11.18
CA MET A 295 18.97 7.72 12.42
C MET A 295 19.99 7.25 13.45
N GLY A 296 20.70 6.15 13.19
CA GLY A 296 21.64 5.56 14.14
C GLY A 296 20.96 4.88 15.33
N LEU A 297 19.65 4.61 15.25
CA LEU A 297 18.89 4.00 16.34
C LEU A 297 19.02 2.48 16.38
N VAL A 298 19.30 1.86 15.23
CA VAL A 298 19.46 0.41 15.13
C VAL A 298 20.63 0.05 14.21
N THR A 299 21.26 -1.10 14.46
CA THR A 299 22.35 -1.59 13.61
C THR A 299 21.80 -2.12 12.28
N ARG A 300 22.62 -2.04 11.23
CA ARG A 300 22.28 -2.63 9.92
C ARG A 300 22.00 -4.13 10.02
N LEU A 301 22.77 -4.85 10.85
CA LEU A 301 22.63 -6.30 11.03
C LEU A 301 21.27 -6.65 11.64
N MET A 302 20.82 -5.91 12.64
CA MET A 302 19.50 -6.08 13.25
C MET A 302 18.39 -5.83 12.22
N ALA A 303 18.48 -4.71 11.50
CA ALA A 303 17.49 -4.35 10.48
C ALA A 303 17.34 -5.42 9.39
N GLU A 304 18.45 -5.91 8.82
CA GLU A 304 18.40 -6.95 7.79
C GLU A 304 17.76 -8.24 8.32
N ARG A 305 18.11 -8.70 9.53
CA ARG A 305 17.55 -9.92 10.13
C ARG A 305 16.07 -9.80 10.47
N VAL A 306 15.63 -8.67 11.00
CA VAL A 306 14.21 -8.42 11.29
C VAL A 306 13.39 -8.40 10.01
N ILE A 307 13.91 -7.79 8.93
CA ILE A 307 13.28 -7.84 7.60
C ILE A 307 13.15 -9.30 7.13
N PHE A 308 14.19 -10.12 7.26
CA PHE A 308 14.12 -11.54 6.90
C PHE A 308 13.08 -12.30 7.71
N LEU A 309 13.02 -12.08 9.03
CA LEU A 309 12.01 -12.70 9.87
C LEU A 309 10.60 -12.27 9.47
N ALA A 310 10.40 -10.99 9.20
CA ALA A 310 9.12 -10.47 8.70
C ALA A 310 8.74 -11.15 7.39
N VAL A 311 9.64 -11.23 6.42
CA VAL A 311 9.38 -11.92 5.14
C VAL A 311 8.98 -13.38 5.36
N MET A 312 9.66 -14.13 6.23
CA MET A 312 9.33 -15.54 6.51
C MET A 312 8.02 -15.75 7.27
N LEU A 313 7.53 -14.74 8.00
CA LEU A 313 6.29 -14.84 8.76
C LEU A 313 5.08 -14.35 7.97
N PHE A 314 5.28 -13.38 7.08
CA PHE A 314 4.22 -12.80 6.26
C PHE A 314 4.05 -13.51 4.90
N PHE A 315 5.10 -14.14 4.34
CA PHE A 315 5.06 -14.95 3.11
C PHE A 315 5.30 -16.43 3.40
#